data_AF-A0A2E9TTS4-F1
#
_entry.id   AF-A0A2E9TTS4-F1
#
_cell.length_a   1.000
_cell.length_b   1.000
_cell.length_c   1.000
_cell.angle_alpha   90.00
_cell.angle_beta   90.00
_cell.angle_gamma   90.00
#
_symmetry.space_group_name_H-M   'P 1'
#
loop_
_entity.id
_entity.type
_entity.pdbx_description
1 polymer ?
#
loop_
_entity_poly.entity_id
_entity_poly.type
_entity_poly.pdbx_seq_one_letter_code
_entity_poly.pdbx_strand_id
1 'polypeptide(L)' 'MFISCGVDVKPNVTVNNDINLTIDGENVDGIQGEWIITSETKNEDGKEVIIITVEKNEF' A
#
# COMPACT_ATOMS: atom_id res chain seq x y z
N MET A 1 25.95 40.36 18.62
CA MET A 1 24.54 40.25 18.19
C MET A 1 24.42 38.97 17.38
N PHE A 2 23.93 37.89 17.97
CA PHE A 2 23.74 36.63 17.27
C PHE A 2 22.37 36.70 16.58
N ILE A 3 22.36 36.84 15.26
CA ILE A 3 21.14 36.78 14.46
C ILE A 3 20.78 35.30 14.42
N SER A 4 19.98 34.87 15.40
CA SER A 4 19.33 33.55 15.35
C SER A 4 18.56 33.51 14.04
N CYS A 5 19.05 32.67 13.12
CA CYS A 5 18.48 32.47 11.81
C CYS A 5 17.15 31.72 12.01
N GLY A 6 16.08 32.48 12.25
CA GLY A 6 14.70 31.98 12.33
C GLY A 6 14.18 31.61 10.94
N VAL A 7 14.88 30.73 10.24
CA VAL A 7 14.32 30.07 9.06
C VAL A 7 13.30 29.09 9.62
N ASP A 8 12.02 29.43 9.50
CA ASP A 8 10.89 28.54 9.78
C ASP A 8 10.88 27.45 8.69
N VAL A 9 11.81 26.50 8.81
CA VAL A 9 11.89 25.35 7.91
C VAL A 9 10.78 24.40 8.33
N LYS A 10 9.64 24.46 7.65
CA LYS A 10 8.57 23.47 7.84
C LYS A 10 9.00 22.17 7.15
N PRO A 11 9.28 21.09 7.88
CA PRO A 11 9.61 19.81 7.26
C PRO A 11 8.38 19.32 6.50
N ASN A 12 8.53 19.09 5.20
CA ASN A 12 7.52 18.38 4.41
C ASN A 12 7.83 16.89 4.53
N VAL A 13 7.00 16.15 5.27
CA VAL A 13 7.14 14.71 5.43
C VAL A 13 6.16 14.04 4.48
N THR A 14 6.70 13.29 3.52
CA THR A 14 5.91 12.45 2.62
C THR A 14 6.17 11.00 2.98
N VAL A 15 5.10 10.24 3.19
CA VAL A 15 5.16 8.79 3.46
C VAL A 15 4.72 8.08 2.19
N ASN A 16 5.63 7.31 1.60
CA ASN A 16 5.33 6.42 0.48
C ASN A 16 5.29 4.99 1.02
N ASN A 17 4.21 4.26 0.74
CA ASN A 17 4.07 2.85 1.05
C ASN A 17 3.88 2.09 -0.26
N ASP A 18 4.84 1.22 -0.59
CA ASP A 18 4.78 0.35 -1.77
C ASP A 18 4.46 -1.08 -1.34
N ILE A 19 3.44 -1.70 -1.94
CA ILE A 19 3.07 -3.10 -1.68
C ILE A 19 3.40 -3.91 -2.93
N ASN A 20 4.36 -4.82 -2.81
CA ASN A 20 4.75 -5.75 -3.87
C ASN A 20 4.10 -7.11 -3.63
N LEU A 21 3.32 -7.60 -4.60
CA LEU A 21 2.70 -8.92 -4.58
C LEU A 21 3.33 -9.79 -5.66
N THR A 22 3.92 -10.92 -5.26
CA THR A 22 4.47 -11.93 -6.16
C THR A 22 3.67 -13.22 -6.00
N ILE A 23 3.30 -13.84 -7.12
CA ILE A 23 2.63 -15.15 -7.14
C ILE A 23 3.58 -16.11 -7.87
N ASP A 24 4.22 -17.01 -7.13
CA ASP A 24 5.21 -17.95 -7.67
C ASP A 24 4.54 -19.08 -8.47
N GLY A 25 4.69 -19.03 -9.79
CA GLY A 25 4.06 -19.94 -10.75
C GLY A 25 4.71 -21.33 -10.91
N GLU A 26 5.42 -21.85 -9.91
CA GLU A 26 6.18 -23.12 -10.04
C GLU A 26 5.28 -24.34 -10.32
N ASN A 27 3.97 -24.25 -10.07
CA ASN A 27 2.95 -25.21 -10.53
C ASN A 27 1.91 -24.49 -11.39
N VAL A 28 2.29 -24.24 -12.64
CA VAL A 28 1.63 -23.37 -13.63
C VAL A 28 0.12 -23.66 -13.81
N ASP A 29 -0.29 -24.91 -13.63
CA ASP A 29 -1.68 -25.38 -13.81
C ASP A 29 -2.66 -24.78 -12.79
N GLY A 30 -2.18 -24.42 -11.58
CA GLY A 30 -3.03 -23.90 -10.50
C GLY A 30 -3.05 -22.38 -10.37
N ILE A 31 -2.13 -21.67 -11.03
CA ILE A 31 -1.88 -20.24 -10.81
C ILE A 31 -2.18 -19.40 -12.05
N GLN A 32 -2.08 -19.98 -13.26
CA GLN A 32 -2.62 -19.32 -14.45
C GLN A 32 -4.13 -19.15 -14.32
N GLY A 33 -4.58 -17.93 -14.59
CA GLY A 33 -5.97 -17.54 -14.47
C GLY A 33 -6.09 -16.02 -14.42
N GLU A 34 -7.32 -15.55 -14.52
CA GLU A 34 -7.63 -14.16 -14.18
C GLU A 34 -7.64 -14.04 -12.65
N TRP A 35 -7.08 -12.94 -12.15
CA TRP A 35 -7.03 -12.64 -10.73
C TRP A 35 -7.77 -11.34 -10.50
N ILE A 36 -8.68 -11.35 -9.53
CA ILE A 36 -9.45 -10.17 -9.14
C ILE A 36 -8.78 -9.61 -7.90
N ILE A 37 -8.22 -8.41 -8.03
CA ILE A 37 -7.64 -7.65 -6.92
C ILE A 37 -8.61 -6.53 -6.58
N THR A 38 -9.10 -6.52 -5.35
CA THR A 38 -9.96 -5.44 -4.83
C THR A 38 -9.33 -4.83 -3.59
N SER A 39 -9.66 -3.56 -3.37
CA SER A 39 -9.19 -2.81 -2.20
C SER A 39 -10.34 -2.06 -1.55
N GLU A 40 -10.40 -2.11 -0.23
CA GLU A 40 -11.35 -1.35 0.58
C GLU A 40 -10.60 -0.55 1.64
N THR A 41 -11.02 0.69 1.86
CA THR A 41 -10.49 1.54 2.93
C THR A 41 -11.54 1.71 4.01
N LYS A 42 -11.17 1.44 5.26
CA LYS A 42 -12.01 1.65 6.43
C LYS A 42 -11.28 2.45 7.50
N ASN A 43 -12.04 3.12 8.36
CA ASN A 43 -11.50 3.85 9.50
C ASN A 43 -11.88 3.10 10.78
N GLU A 44 -10.90 2.52 11.48
CA GLU A 44 -11.09 1.79 12.74
C GLU A 44 -10.29 2.46 13.84
N ASP A 45 -10.97 2.89 14.90
CA ASP A 45 -10.35 3.57 16.05
C ASP A 45 -9.46 4.78 15.68
N GLY A 46 -9.86 5.53 14.64
CA GLY A 46 -9.12 6.69 14.13
C GLY A 46 -7.90 6.34 13.29
N LYS A 47 -7.73 5.07 12.90
CA LYS A 47 -6.68 4.60 11.99
C LYS A 47 -7.31 4.22 10.66
N GLU A 48 -6.68 4.69 9.58
CA GLU A 48 -7.01 4.28 8.22
C GLU A 48 -6.42 2.88 7.97
N VAL A 49 -7.29 1.94 7.62
CA VAL A 49 -6.95 0.55 7.32
C VAL A 49 -7.34 0.27 5.88
N ILE A 50 -6.39 -0.20 5.08
CA ILE A 50 -6.62 -0.65 3.71
C ILE A 50 -6.62 -2.18 3.71
N ILE A 51 -7.74 -2.77 3.31
CA ILE A 51 -7.88 -4.22 3.09
C ILE A 51 -7.68 -4.48 1.60
N ILE A 52 -6.77 -5.38 1.26
CA ILE A 52 -6.54 -5.84 -0.10
C ILE A 52 -6.97 -7.30 -0.17
N THR A 53 -7.92 -7.59 -1.05
CA THR A 53 -8.43 -8.94 -1.30
C THR A 53 -7.94 -9.40 -2.66
N VAL A 54 -7.33 -10.59 -2.70
CA VAL A 54 -6.81 -11.20 -3.93
C VAL A 54 -7.49 -12.55 -4.10
N GLU A 55 -8.28 -12.67 -5.17
CA GLU A 55 -9.04 -13.88 -5.46
C GLU A 55 -8.69 -14.38 -6.86
N LYS A 56 -8.56 -15.71 -6.99
CA LYS A 56 -8.44 -16.34 -8.31
C LYS A 56 -9.83 -16.41 -8.92
N ASN A 57 -9.97 -15.96 -10.16
CA ASN A 57 -11.20 -16.11 -10.90
C ASN A 57 -11.32 -17.56 -11.39
N GLU A 58 -12.21 -18.32 -10.76
CA GLU A 58 -12.57 -19.69 -11.15
C GLU A 58 -13.80 -19.64 -12.08
N PHE A 59 -13.59 -19.26 -13.34
CA PHE A 59 -14.59 -19.45 -14.40
C PHE A 59 -14.60 -20.89 -14.91
#